data_AF-A0A7X7P5C6-F1
#
_entry.id   AF-A0A7X7P5C6-F1
#
_cell.length_a   1.000
_cell.length_b   1.000
_cell.length_c   1.000
_cell.angle_alpha   90.00
_cell.angle_beta   90.00
_cell.angle_gamma   90.00
#
_symmetry.space_group_name_H-M   'P 1'
#
loop_
_entity.id
_entity.type
_entity.pdbx_description
1 polymer ?
#
loop_
_entity_poly.entity_id
_entity_poly.type
_entity_poly.pdbx_seq_one_letter_code
_entity_poly.pdbx_strand_id
1 'polypeptide(L)' 'WANFKKDPEKALDQLFKAESLGNSVSLPELFKQAGIRFDFSPSTIEPLIENVLENL' A
#
# COMPACT_ATOMS: atom_id res chain seq x y z
N TRP A 1 1.47 4.09 4.43
CA TRP A 1 2.23 4.31 5.67
C TRP A 1 3.39 3.33 5.86
N ALA A 2 3.16 2.01 5.96
CA ALA A 2 4.24 1.05 6.18
C ALA A 2 5.33 1.11 5.09
N ASN A 3 4.94 1.29 3.83
CA ASN A 3 5.88 1.52 2.72
C ASN A 3 6.65 2.85 2.87
N PHE A 4 5.99 3.92 3.34
CA PHE A 4 6.63 5.23 3.53
C PHE A 4 7.70 5.19 4.63
N LYS A 5 7.49 4.42 5.71
CA LYS A 5 8.52 4.19 6.74
C LYS A 5 9.76 3.48 6.20
N LYS A 6 9.62 2.66 5.14
CA LYS A 6 10.71 1.91 4.52
C LYS A 6 11.44 2.71 3.44
N ASP A 7 10.68 3.38 2.58
CA ASP A 7 11.17 4.14 1.43
C ASP A 7 10.19 5.29 1.12
N PRO A 8 10.43 6.50 1.68
CA PRO A 8 9.54 7.64 1.52
C PRO A 8 9.35 8.09 0.07
N GLU A 9 10.43 8.15 -0.70
CA GLU A 9 10.42 8.65 -2.08
C GLU A 9 9.58 7.73 -2.97
N LYS A 10 9.85 6.42 -2.90
CA LYS A 10 9.09 5.43 -3.66
C LYS A 10 7.64 5.37 -3.24
N ALA A 11 7.36 5.47 -1.94
CA ALA A 11 5.98 5.42 -1.45
C ALA A 11 5.15 6.61 -1.94
N LEU A 12 5.74 7.81 -2.03
CA LEU A 12 5.06 8.99 -2.58
C LEU A 12 4.87 8.89 -4.09
N ASP A 13 5.88 8.43 -4.84
CA ASP A 13 5.75 8.17 -6.28
C ASP A 13 4.60 7.20 -6.58
N GLN A 14 4.56 6.07 -5.88
CA GLN A 14 3.52 5.05 -6.02
C GLN A 14 2.13 5.60 -5.65
N LEU A 15 2.04 6.41 -4.59
CA LEU A 15 0.79 7.04 -4.18
C LEU A 15 0.25 7.95 -5.28
N PHE A 16 1.04 8.93 -5.74
CA PHE A 16 0.59 9.88 -6.75
C PHE A 16 0.29 9.21 -8.10
N LYS A 17 1.06 8.18 -8.46
CA LYS A 17 0.78 7.38 -9.64
C LYS A 17 -0.58 6.70 -9.53
N ALA A 18 -0.88 6.05 -8.41
CA ALA A 18 -2.16 5.38 -8.22
C ALA A 18 -3.33 6.37 -8.19
N GLU A 19 -3.20 7.48 -7.47
CA GLU A 19 -4.25 8.52 -7.41
C GLU A 19 -4.57 9.12 -8.79
N SER A 20 -3.56 9.29 -9.64
CA SER A 20 -3.74 9.82 -11.00
C SER A 20 -4.62 8.93 -11.90
N LEU A 21 -4.77 7.65 -11.57
CA LEU A 21 -5.56 6.70 -12.35
C LEU A 21 -7.07 6.81 -12.08
N GLY A 22 -7.48 7.34 -10.93
CA GLY A 22 -8.88 7.42 -10.54
C GLY A 22 -9.62 6.08 -10.72
N ASN A 23 -10.70 6.08 -11.51
CA ASN A 23 -11.50 4.89 -11.81
C ASN A 23 -11.18 4.22 -13.15
N SER A 24 -10.07 4.59 -13.80
CA SER A 24 -9.72 4.09 -15.14
C SER A 24 -9.19 2.65 -15.16
N VAL A 25 -8.86 2.10 -13.99
CA VAL A 25 -8.32 0.74 -13.83
C VAL A 25 -9.10 -0.04 -12.77
N SER A 26 -8.99 -1.37 -12.82
CA SER A 26 -9.57 -2.23 -11.80
C SER A 26 -8.92 -2.00 -10.43
N LEU A 27 -9.65 -2.30 -9.35
CA LEU A 27 -9.17 -2.15 -7.98
C LEU A 27 -7.86 -2.92 -7.70
N PRO A 28 -7.67 -4.18 -8.15
CA PRO A 28 -6.39 -4.87 -7.98
C PRO A 28 -5.22 -4.18 -8.68
N GLU A 29 -5.45 -3.62 -9.88
CA GLU A 29 -4.41 -2.91 -10.61
C GLU A 29 -4.08 -1.57 -9.93
N LEU A 30 -5.08 -0.84 -9.43
CA LEU A 30 -4.87 0.37 -8.65
C LEU A 30 -3.96 0.11 -7.43
N PHE A 31 -4.24 -0.95 -6.66
CA PHE A 31 -3.43 -1.34 -5.50
C PHE A 31 -2.00 -1.68 -5.91
N LYS A 32 -1.82 -2.43 -7.00
CA LYS A 32 -0.50 -2.78 -7.53
C LYS A 32 0.31 -1.53 -7.91
N GLN A 33 -0.32 -0.53 -8.53
CA GLN A 33 0.33 0.75 -8.85
C GLN A 33 0.73 1.53 -7.59
N ALA A 34 -0.07 1.43 -6.52
CA ALA A 34 0.26 1.96 -5.19
C ALA A 34 1.34 1.15 -4.44
N GLY A 35 1.91 0.10 -5.04
CA GLY A 35 2.89 -0.75 -4.38
C GLY A 35 2.29 -1.64 -3.28
N ILE A 36 1.01 -1.95 -3.37
CA ILE A 36 0.25 -2.75 -2.40
C ILE A 36 -0.32 -3.97 -3.12
N ARG A 37 -0.36 -5.13 -2.45
CA ARG A 37 -1.09 -6.29 -2.97
C ARG A 37 -2.56 -6.15 -2.60
N PHE A 38 -3.45 -6.37 -3.56
CA PHE A 38 -4.88 -6.53 -3.27
C PHE A 38 -5.12 -7.94 -2.70
N ASP A 39 -4.65 -8.14 -1.47
CA ASP A 39 -4.70 -9.38 -0.71
C ASP A 39 -5.03 -9.05 0.74
N PHE A 40 -6.04 -9.74 1.28
CA PHE A 40 -6.51 -9.57 2.65
C PHE A 40 -6.37 -10.88 3.45
N SER A 41 -5.54 -11.81 2.97
CA SER A 41 -5.20 -13.02 3.70
C SER A 41 -4.48 -12.68 5.02
N PRO A 42 -4.51 -13.58 6.02
CA PRO A 42 -3.76 -13.40 7.26
C PRO A 42 -2.28 -13.06 7.02
N SER A 43 -1.66 -13.73 6.05
CA SER A 43 -0.26 -13.51 5.67
C SER A 43 0.08 -12.09 5.20
N THR A 44 -0.91 -11.33 4.72
CA THR A 44 -0.74 -9.93 4.34
C THR A 44 -1.14 -8.97 5.46
N ILE A 45 -2.14 -9.32 6.28
CA ILE A 45 -2.68 -8.43 7.33
C ILE A 45 -1.90 -8.50 8.64
N GLU A 46 -1.49 -9.69 9.10
CA GLU A 46 -0.75 -9.89 10.36
C GLU A 46 0.44 -8.93 10.54
N PRO A 47 1.39 -8.81 9.59
CA PRO A 47 2.53 -7.90 9.77
C PRO A 47 2.13 -6.42 9.80
N LEU A 48 0.97 -6.05 9.24
CA LEU A 48 0.46 -4.68 9.32
C LEU A 48 -0.10 -4.39 10.71
N ILE A 49 -0.81 -5.35 11.31
CA ILE A 49 -1.34 -5.23 12.68
C ILE A 49 -0.19 -5.15 13.67
N GLU A 50 0.80 -6.04 13.57
CA GLU A 50 2.00 -6.01 14.40
C GLU A 50 2.69 -4.64 14.32
N ASN A 51 2.88 -4.10 13.11
CA ASN A 51 3.52 -2.81 12.95
C ASN A 51 2.73 -1.65 13.58
N VAL A 52 1.40 -1.70 13.60
CA VAL A 52 0.57 -0.70 14.29
C VAL A 52 0.71 -0.84 15.81
N LEU A 53 0.67 -2.07 16.33
CA LEU A 53 0.77 -2.35 17.77
C LEU A 53 2.14 -1.97 18.35
N GLU A 54 3.22 -2.15 17.60
CA GLU A 54 4.57 -1.76 18.02
C GLU A 54 4.77 -0.24 18.17
N ASN A 55 3.87 0.58 17.60
CA ASN A 55 3.99 2.04 17.59
C ASN A 55 2.89 2.73 18.42
N LEU A 56 2.21 1.99 19.30
CA LEU A 56 1.31 2.50 20.34
C LEU A 56 2.08 2.68 21.66
#